data_AF-A0A8T5IIQ1-F1
#
_entry.id   AF-A0A8T5IIQ1-F1
#
_cell.length_a   1.000
_cell.length_b   1.000
_cell.length_c   1.000
_cell.angle_alpha   90.00
_cell.angle_beta   90.00
_cell.angle_gamma   90.00
#
_symmetry.space_group_name_H-M   'P 1'
#
loop_
_entity.id
_entity.type
_entity.pdbx_description
1 polymer ?
#
loop_
_entity_poly.entity_id
_entity_poly.type
_entity_poly.pdbx_seq_one_letter_code
_entity_poly.pdbx_strand_id
1 'polypeptide(L)'
;MKKSPKGIIEDIKDPHLESAYLKFPGREMQEVSLERNRRSVSSDPQKIEKLVMERCKVAEKRYNMGLAVHSKIHTHPTEKGKPYGALPSRRDMTNFLGNTRIRNMVIAQTDPDTGKTQGYFVLRKKGGAIPRFFKDPEEIKEGVGFYGRIGFAAGSPSMALKQFAEGFNLQYRWIPAKGYELADETKGNLWSFVKRNSEGALEKGLQGAKQIAIIIGFIGALFFLSPKITGHSIGNRINPTTIGIITILFILGLTIFYLRKRYLIKKRLEINIK
;
A
#
# COMPACT_ATOMS: atom_id res chain seq x y z
N MET A 1 -21.99 -14.88 14.17
CA MET A 1 -20.55 -14.79 13.80
C MET A 1 -20.07 -13.36 14.00
N LYS A 2 -18.85 -13.13 14.52
CA LYS A 2 -18.25 -11.78 14.58
C LYS A 2 -17.89 -11.31 13.18
N LYS A 3 -18.27 -10.10 12.78
CA LYS A 3 -17.90 -9.54 11.48
C LYS A 3 -16.44 -9.09 11.48
N SER A 4 -15.80 -9.18 10.31
CA SER A 4 -14.47 -8.62 10.11
C SER A 4 -14.54 -7.08 10.05
N PRO A 5 -13.45 -6.35 10.34
CA PRO A 5 -13.44 -4.88 10.19
C PRO A 5 -13.86 -4.44 8.79
N LYS A 6 -13.43 -5.16 7.75
CA LYS A 6 -13.83 -4.93 6.37
C LYS A 6 -15.36 -5.07 6.21
N GLY A 7 -15.95 -6.17 6.70
CA GLY A 7 -17.40 -6.37 6.58
C GLY A 7 -18.19 -5.27 7.29
N ILE A 8 -17.74 -4.82 8.45
CA ILE A 8 -18.41 -3.73 9.20
C ILE A 8 -18.33 -2.39 8.44
N ILE A 9 -17.21 -2.11 7.77
CA ILE A 9 -17.07 -0.91 6.92
C ILE A 9 -17.93 -1.02 5.66
N GLU A 10 -18.01 -2.19 5.05
CA GLU A 10 -18.76 -2.37 3.80
C GLU A 10 -20.29 -2.47 4.03
N ASP A 11 -20.73 -2.67 5.27
CA ASP A 11 -22.14 -2.70 5.67
C ASP A 11 -22.73 -1.30 5.98
N ILE A 12 -21.98 -0.21 5.73
CA ILE A 12 -22.47 1.16 5.96
C ILE A 12 -23.69 1.44 5.08
N LYS A 13 -24.72 2.07 5.66
CA LYS A 13 -25.98 2.41 4.96
C LYS A 13 -25.78 3.39 3.79
N ASP A 14 -24.90 4.38 3.97
CA ASP A 14 -24.58 5.38 2.96
C ASP A 14 -23.06 5.42 2.69
N PRO A 15 -22.59 4.80 1.58
CA PRO A 15 -21.17 4.73 1.24
C PRO A 15 -20.56 6.08 0.81
N HIS A 16 -21.38 7.10 0.58
CA HIS A 16 -20.90 8.44 0.25
C HIS A 16 -20.45 9.22 1.49
N LEU A 17 -20.76 8.74 2.69
CA LEU A 17 -20.47 9.43 3.94
C LEU A 17 -19.30 8.79 4.69
N GLU A 18 -18.48 9.62 5.32
CA GLU A 18 -17.47 9.14 6.24
C GLU A 18 -18.10 8.50 7.48
N SER A 19 -17.46 7.47 8.00
CA SER A 19 -17.86 6.76 9.22
C SER A 19 -16.66 6.57 10.13
N ALA A 20 -16.86 6.65 11.44
CA ALA A 20 -15.84 6.52 12.46
C ALA A 20 -16.10 5.30 13.34
N TYR A 21 -15.03 4.60 13.70
CA TYR A 21 -15.08 3.37 14.47
C TYR A 21 -13.97 3.30 15.53
N LEU A 22 -14.28 2.53 16.57
CA LEU A 22 -13.33 2.10 17.58
C LEU A 22 -13.09 0.59 17.48
N LYS A 23 -11.82 0.20 17.51
CA LYS A 23 -11.42 -1.20 17.59
C LYS A 23 -10.51 -1.46 18.79
N PHE A 24 -11.01 -2.29 19.71
CA PHE A 24 -10.22 -2.84 20.81
C PHE A 24 -9.65 -4.22 20.45
N PRO A 25 -8.49 -4.62 21.00
CA PRO A 25 -7.97 -5.98 20.86
C PRO A 25 -9.01 -7.05 21.27
N GLY A 26 -9.14 -8.13 20.50
CA GLY A 26 -10.04 -9.26 20.79
C GLY A 26 -11.56 -9.00 20.66
N ARG A 27 -11.98 -7.76 20.36
CA ARG A 27 -13.40 -7.38 20.25
C ARG A 27 -13.80 -7.03 18.84
N GLU A 28 -15.10 -7.08 18.58
CA GLU A 28 -15.65 -6.56 17.33
C GLU A 28 -15.48 -5.04 17.28
N MET A 29 -15.35 -4.50 16.06
CA MET A 29 -15.28 -3.06 15.84
C MET A 29 -16.64 -2.43 16.18
N GLN A 30 -16.65 -1.22 16.72
CA GLN A 30 -17.87 -0.51 17.11
C GLN A 30 -17.92 0.83 16.38
N GLU A 31 -19.04 1.12 15.73
CA GLU A 31 -19.26 2.42 15.10
C GLU A 31 -19.50 3.49 16.15
N VAL A 32 -18.84 4.63 16.00
CA VAL A 32 -18.93 5.80 16.88
C VAL A 32 -19.22 7.09 16.11
N SER A 33 -19.64 7.00 14.84
CA SER A 33 -20.06 8.14 14.03
C SER A 33 -21.23 8.89 14.68
N LEU A 34 -21.12 10.22 14.78
CA LEU A 34 -22.20 11.10 15.23
C LEU A 34 -22.76 11.89 14.04
N GLU A 35 -22.00 12.87 13.54
CA GLU A 35 -22.33 13.62 12.32
C GLU A 35 -21.44 13.14 11.18
N ARG A 36 -22.07 12.81 10.05
CA ARG A 36 -21.38 12.26 8.88
C ARG A 36 -21.57 13.20 7.70
N ASN A 37 -20.48 13.48 7.00
CA ASN A 37 -20.53 14.08 5.68
C ASN A 37 -19.47 13.44 4.78
N ARG A 38 -19.38 13.89 3.53
CA ARG A 38 -18.47 13.31 2.52
C ARG A 38 -16.99 13.52 2.82
N ARG A 39 -16.64 14.45 3.72
CA ARG A 39 -15.26 14.94 3.94
C ARG A 39 -14.81 14.95 5.39
N SER A 40 -15.70 14.55 6.29
CA SER A 40 -15.44 14.50 7.72
C SER A 40 -16.51 13.69 8.42
N VAL A 41 -16.09 13.07 9.50
CA VAL A 41 -16.97 12.43 10.47
C VAL A 41 -16.61 12.91 11.87
N SER A 42 -17.62 13.37 12.61
CA SER A 42 -17.50 13.58 14.05
C SER A 42 -17.77 12.26 14.77
N SER A 43 -17.10 12.05 15.91
CA SER A 43 -17.31 10.87 16.73
C SER A 43 -18.08 11.23 17.99
N ASP A 44 -19.00 10.37 18.42
CA ASP A 44 -19.77 10.51 19.65
C ASP A 44 -18.83 10.40 20.87
N PRO A 45 -18.56 11.50 21.58
CA PRO A 45 -17.60 11.51 22.68
C PRO A 45 -18.11 10.67 23.88
N GLN A 46 -19.42 10.68 24.16
CA GLN A 46 -20.01 9.94 25.28
C GLN A 46 -19.93 8.43 25.01
N LYS A 47 -20.22 8.00 23.78
CA LYS A 47 -20.08 6.60 23.38
C LYS A 47 -18.63 6.13 23.41
N ILE A 48 -17.70 6.95 22.92
CA ILE A 48 -16.26 6.67 23.01
C ILE A 48 -15.85 6.49 24.48
N GLU A 49 -16.20 7.45 25.34
CA GLU A 49 -15.84 7.41 26.75
C GLU A 49 -16.39 6.17 27.44
N LYS A 50 -17.68 5.86 27.24
CA LYS A 50 -18.31 4.65 27.75
C LYS A 50 -17.55 3.39 27.33
N LEU A 51 -17.27 3.24 26.04
CA LEU A 51 -16.55 2.08 25.50
C LEU A 51 -15.12 1.97 26.06
N VAL A 52 -14.43 3.10 26.23
CA VAL A 52 -13.08 3.15 26.79
C VAL A 52 -13.10 2.80 28.28
N MET A 53 -14.04 3.36 29.05
CA MET A 53 -14.15 3.10 30.50
C MET A 53 -14.51 1.64 30.80
N GLU A 54 -15.45 1.05 30.05
CA GLU A 54 -15.74 -0.39 30.12
C GLU A 54 -14.49 -1.24 29.87
N ARG A 55 -13.59 -0.77 29.00
CA ARG A 55 -12.35 -1.48 28.67
C ARG A 55 -11.26 -1.26 29.71
N CYS A 56 -11.13 -0.06 30.27
CA CYS A 56 -10.19 0.20 31.36
C CYS A 56 -10.52 -0.67 32.56
N LYS A 57 -11.79 -0.80 32.96
CA LYS A 57 -12.21 -1.69 34.05
C LYS A 57 -11.80 -3.15 33.82
N VAL A 58 -11.94 -3.63 32.58
CA VAL A 58 -11.52 -5.00 32.20
C VAL A 58 -9.99 -5.14 32.17
N ALA A 59 -9.28 -4.12 31.68
CA ALA A 59 -7.82 -4.13 31.56
C ALA A 59 -7.13 -4.04 32.92
N GLU A 60 -7.65 -3.20 33.82
CA GLU A 60 -7.21 -3.08 35.21
C GLU A 60 -7.37 -4.43 35.92
N LYS A 61 -8.56 -5.04 35.82
CA LYS A 61 -8.85 -6.35 36.42
C LYS A 61 -8.00 -7.50 35.86
N ARG A 62 -7.62 -7.46 34.57
CA ARG A 62 -6.93 -8.60 33.91
C ARG A 62 -5.42 -8.47 33.82
N TYR A 63 -4.91 -7.25 33.74
CA TYR A 63 -3.51 -6.99 33.40
C TYR A 63 -2.84 -6.01 34.37
N ASN A 64 -3.54 -5.54 35.41
CA ASN A 64 -3.09 -4.47 36.30
C ASN A 64 -2.65 -3.21 35.52
N MET A 65 -3.30 -2.97 34.38
CA MET A 65 -3.05 -1.83 33.50
C MET A 65 -4.31 -0.96 33.42
N GLY A 66 -4.23 0.28 33.92
CA GLY A 66 -5.34 1.26 33.87
C GLY A 66 -5.61 1.88 32.49
N LEU A 67 -5.06 1.33 31.40
CA LEU A 67 -5.09 1.96 30.07
C LEU A 67 -5.59 0.99 28.98
N ALA A 68 -6.80 1.26 28.48
CA ALA A 68 -7.34 0.58 27.32
C ALA A 68 -6.88 1.24 26.01
N VAL A 69 -5.83 0.67 25.43
CA VAL A 69 -5.34 1.09 24.11
C VAL A 69 -6.27 0.59 23.00
N HIS A 70 -6.56 1.47 22.04
CA HIS A 70 -7.44 1.16 20.92
C HIS A 70 -6.90 1.71 19.59
N SER A 71 -7.51 1.24 18.50
CA SER A 71 -7.34 1.83 17.18
C SER A 71 -8.56 2.70 16.85
N LYS A 72 -8.30 3.91 16.34
CA LYS A 72 -9.32 4.74 15.70
C LYS A 72 -9.31 4.43 14.21
N ILE A 73 -10.49 4.15 13.66
CA ILE A 73 -10.65 3.79 12.26
C ILE A 73 -11.68 4.76 11.68
N HIS A 74 -11.44 5.35 10.52
CA HIS A 74 -12.48 6.07 9.79
C HIS A 74 -12.39 5.82 8.30
N THR A 75 -13.46 6.12 7.57
CA THR A 75 -13.53 5.93 6.12
C THR A 75 -13.37 7.25 5.41
N HIS A 76 -12.70 7.23 4.26
CA HIS A 76 -12.72 8.31 3.27
C HIS A 76 -13.35 7.77 1.97
N PRO A 77 -14.52 8.29 1.57
CA PRO A 77 -15.07 8.07 0.23
C PRO A 77 -14.13 8.63 -0.83
N THR A 78 -13.87 7.86 -1.88
CA THR A 78 -12.98 8.30 -2.96
C THR A 78 -13.66 9.41 -3.77
N GLU A 79 -13.07 10.60 -3.80
CA GLU A 79 -13.52 11.69 -4.67
C GLU A 79 -12.84 11.58 -6.04
N LYS A 80 -13.63 11.58 -7.13
CA LYS A 80 -13.10 11.59 -8.50
C LYS A 80 -12.19 12.80 -8.70
N GLY A 81 -11.00 12.57 -9.25
CA GLY A 81 -10.02 13.62 -9.55
C GLY A 81 -9.20 14.12 -8.36
N LYS A 82 -9.31 13.50 -7.17
CA LYS A 82 -8.47 13.84 -6.01
C LYS A 82 -7.47 12.73 -5.70
N PRO A 83 -6.16 13.03 -5.68
CA PRO A 83 -5.15 12.00 -5.45
C PRO A 83 -5.09 11.53 -3.98
N TYR A 84 -5.46 12.36 -3.02
CA TYR A 84 -5.19 12.12 -1.59
C TYR A 84 -6.26 11.34 -0.81
N GLY A 85 -6.96 10.40 -1.46
CA GLY A 85 -8.16 9.76 -0.90
C GLY A 85 -7.97 9.06 0.44
N ALA A 86 -6.76 8.59 0.77
CA ALA A 86 -6.51 7.77 1.96
C ALA A 86 -5.59 8.41 3.01
N LEU A 87 -5.13 9.65 2.79
CA LEU A 87 -4.26 10.36 3.74
C LEU A 87 -5.05 11.04 4.85
N PRO A 88 -4.50 11.12 6.08
CA PRO A 88 -5.12 11.84 7.18
C PRO A 88 -5.12 13.34 6.93
N SER A 89 -6.20 14.01 7.32
CA SER A 89 -6.21 15.46 7.39
C SER A 89 -5.33 15.97 8.55
N ARG A 90 -5.05 17.28 8.56
CA ARG A 90 -4.40 17.94 9.72
C ARG A 90 -5.16 17.65 11.03
N ARG A 91 -6.50 17.67 10.99
CA ARG A 91 -7.36 17.41 12.15
C ARG A 91 -7.22 15.97 12.62
N ASP A 92 -7.14 15.00 11.70
CA ASP A 92 -6.94 13.60 12.05
C ASP A 92 -5.61 13.37 12.74
N MET A 93 -4.55 14.00 12.23
CA MET A 93 -3.21 13.92 12.83
C MET A 93 -3.16 14.54 14.22
N THR A 94 -3.70 15.74 14.40
CA THR A 94 -3.74 16.38 15.73
C THR A 94 -4.50 15.51 16.74
N ASN A 95 -5.67 15.00 16.36
CA ASN A 95 -6.48 14.12 17.22
C ASN A 95 -5.77 12.80 17.54
N PHE A 96 -5.13 12.19 16.54
CA PHE A 96 -4.39 10.95 16.71
C PHE A 96 -3.21 11.13 17.64
N LEU A 97 -2.41 12.18 17.45
CA LEU A 97 -1.21 12.45 18.23
C LEU A 97 -1.57 12.86 19.67
N GLY A 98 -2.54 13.76 19.84
CA GLY A 98 -2.97 14.26 21.15
C GLY A 98 -3.66 13.22 22.04
N ASN A 99 -4.21 12.15 21.47
CA ASN A 99 -4.84 11.10 22.26
C ASN A 99 -3.87 9.94 22.57
N THR A 100 -3.47 9.86 23.84
CA THR A 100 -2.51 8.86 24.35
C THR A 100 -3.04 7.43 24.32
N ARG A 101 -4.36 7.26 24.31
CA ARG A 101 -5.03 5.95 24.27
C ARG A 101 -5.17 5.40 22.85
N ILE A 102 -5.00 6.24 21.82
CA ILE A 102 -4.99 5.79 20.42
C ILE A 102 -3.58 5.37 20.03
N ARG A 103 -3.40 4.09 19.74
CA ARG A 103 -2.11 3.56 19.26
C ARG A 103 -2.00 3.48 17.75
N ASN A 104 -3.12 3.20 17.09
CA ASN A 104 -3.19 3.16 15.64
C ASN A 104 -4.33 4.04 15.13
N MET A 105 -4.06 4.73 14.03
CA MET A 105 -5.09 5.33 13.19
C MET A 105 -5.15 4.55 11.88
N VAL A 106 -6.35 4.22 11.44
CA VAL A 106 -6.58 3.56 10.16
C VAL A 106 -7.57 4.38 9.36
N ILE A 107 -7.23 4.64 8.11
CA ILE A 107 -8.11 5.30 7.15
C ILE A 107 -8.42 4.29 6.07
N ALA A 108 -9.69 3.91 5.97
CA ALA A 108 -10.17 3.01 4.93
C ALA A 108 -10.67 3.84 3.75
N GLN A 109 -10.01 3.71 2.60
CA GLN A 109 -10.51 4.32 1.37
C GLN A 109 -11.62 3.44 0.81
N THR A 110 -12.77 4.07 0.54
CA THR A 110 -13.97 3.38 0.07
C THR A 110 -14.37 3.88 -1.31
N ASP A 111 -14.93 2.99 -2.10
CA ASP A 111 -15.56 3.31 -3.36
C ASP A 111 -16.95 3.92 -3.06
N PRO A 112 -17.22 5.18 -3.43
CA PRO A 112 -18.45 5.87 -3.05
C PRO A 112 -19.69 5.24 -3.69
N ASP A 113 -19.55 4.56 -4.83
CA ASP A 113 -20.68 3.99 -5.57
C ASP A 113 -21.08 2.61 -5.01
N THR A 114 -20.09 1.87 -4.47
CA THR A 114 -20.29 0.47 -4.03
C THR A 114 -20.10 0.24 -2.53
N GLY A 115 -19.55 1.21 -1.80
CA GLY A 115 -19.14 1.07 -0.40
C GLY A 115 -17.95 0.15 -0.16
N LYS A 116 -17.41 -0.46 -1.22
CA LYS A 116 -16.32 -1.45 -1.10
C LYS A 116 -15.03 -0.77 -0.69
N THR A 117 -14.30 -1.44 0.20
CA THR A 117 -12.98 -0.95 0.62
C THR A 117 -11.95 -1.20 -0.47
N GLN A 118 -11.27 -0.13 -0.90
CA GLN A 118 -10.20 -0.16 -1.91
C GLN A 118 -8.83 -0.40 -1.26
N GLY A 119 -8.65 0.05 -0.02
CA GLY A 119 -7.44 -0.20 0.77
C GLY A 119 -7.43 0.60 2.06
N TYR A 120 -6.32 0.47 2.79
CA TYR A 120 -6.14 1.10 4.09
C TYR A 120 -4.82 1.84 4.15
N PHE A 121 -4.85 3.05 4.69
CA PHE A 121 -3.69 3.70 5.25
C PHE A 121 -3.65 3.46 6.75
N VAL A 122 -2.51 3.02 7.28
CA VAL A 122 -2.33 2.73 8.70
C VAL A 122 -1.20 3.57 9.24
N LEU A 123 -1.45 4.27 10.34
CA LEU A 123 -0.46 4.94 11.17
C LEU A 123 -0.41 4.30 12.55
N ARG A 124 0.79 4.14 13.10
CA ARG A 124 1.04 3.54 14.41
C ARG A 124 2.11 4.33 15.17
N LYS A 125 1.85 4.62 16.45
CA LYS A 125 2.87 5.20 17.36
C LYS A 125 3.90 4.13 17.75
N LYS A 126 5.20 4.38 17.54
CA LYS A 126 6.27 3.47 17.99
C LYS A 126 6.48 3.58 19.50
N GLY A 127 6.82 2.47 20.15
CA GLY A 127 7.19 2.44 21.57
C GLY A 127 6.10 2.90 22.57
N GLY A 128 4.85 3.09 22.14
CA GLY A 128 3.81 3.70 22.99
C GLY A 128 4.04 5.19 23.26
N ALA A 129 5.07 5.78 22.64
CA ALA A 129 5.46 7.16 22.86
C ALA A 129 4.45 8.09 22.20
N ILE A 130 3.80 8.92 23.02
CA ILE A 130 3.66 10.33 22.67
C ILE A 130 5.10 10.83 22.57
N PRO A 131 5.53 11.49 21.48
CA PRO A 131 6.85 12.10 21.49
C PRO A 131 6.92 12.99 22.73
N ARG A 132 7.94 12.79 23.58
CA ARG A 132 8.12 13.54 24.85
C ARG A 132 8.12 15.07 24.66
N PHE A 133 8.26 15.50 23.40
CA PHE A 133 8.35 16.88 22.94
C PHE A 133 7.02 17.64 22.89
N PHE A 134 5.86 16.97 23.00
CA PHE A 134 4.57 17.64 22.90
C PHE A 134 3.78 17.48 24.19
N LYS A 135 4.01 18.39 25.14
CA LYS A 135 3.21 18.45 26.38
C LYS A 135 1.93 19.26 26.15
N ASP A 136 1.96 20.18 25.20
CA ASP A 136 0.85 21.06 24.86
C ASP A 136 0.18 20.64 23.53
N PRO A 137 -1.16 20.49 23.48
CA PRO A 137 -1.91 20.34 22.24
C PRO A 137 -1.59 21.37 21.15
N GLU A 138 -1.20 22.61 21.50
CA GLU A 138 -0.80 23.63 20.53
C GLU A 138 0.52 23.28 19.84
N GLU A 139 1.52 22.79 20.59
CA GLU A 139 2.79 22.32 20.00
C GLU A 139 2.54 21.19 18.99
N ILE A 140 1.56 20.31 19.24
CA ILE A 140 1.16 19.27 18.27
C ILE A 140 0.61 19.91 17.00
N LYS A 141 -0.30 20.89 17.13
CA LYS A 141 -0.89 21.59 15.98
C LYS A 141 0.16 22.33 15.15
N GLU A 142 1.13 22.94 15.81
CA GLU A 142 2.27 23.61 15.18
C GLU A 142 3.18 22.61 14.48
N GLY A 143 3.57 21.54 15.16
CA GLY A 143 4.40 20.48 14.58
C GLY A 143 3.73 19.86 13.35
N VAL A 144 2.44 19.51 13.43
CA VAL A 144 1.69 19.00 12.28
C VAL A 144 1.67 20.02 11.14
N GLY A 145 1.49 21.31 11.44
CA GLY A 145 1.55 22.39 10.45
C GLY A 145 2.93 22.57 9.82
N PHE A 146 4.00 22.45 10.62
CA PHE A 146 5.38 22.56 10.17
C PHE A 146 5.75 21.46 9.17
N TYR A 147 5.50 20.19 9.52
CA TYR A 147 5.79 19.07 8.61
C TYR A 147 4.88 19.08 7.38
N GLY A 148 3.64 19.57 7.50
CA GLY A 148 2.77 19.81 6.34
C GLY A 148 3.36 20.82 5.35
N ARG A 149 3.96 21.91 5.85
CA ARG A 149 4.61 22.94 5.03
C ARG A 149 5.89 22.44 4.36
N ILE A 150 6.75 21.74 5.10
CA ILE A 150 7.97 21.14 4.51
C ILE A 150 7.59 20.18 3.39
N GLY A 151 6.56 19.37 3.61
CA GLY A 151 6.10 18.42 2.60
C GLY A 151 5.68 19.05 1.29
N PHE A 152 5.01 20.20 1.36
CA PHE A 152 4.63 20.97 0.18
C PHE A 152 5.86 21.58 -0.51
N ALA A 153 6.80 22.13 0.26
CA ALA A 153 8.03 22.74 -0.26
C ALA A 153 8.98 21.71 -0.91
N ALA A 154 9.00 20.47 -0.43
CA ALA A 154 9.88 19.41 -0.93
C ALA A 154 9.44 18.82 -2.28
N GLY A 155 8.25 19.15 -2.79
CA GLY A 155 7.72 18.62 -4.06
C GLY A 155 7.48 17.09 -4.08
N SER A 156 7.74 16.40 -2.98
CA SER A 156 7.59 14.95 -2.82
C SER A 156 6.73 14.65 -1.59
N PRO A 157 5.44 14.32 -1.79
CA PRO A 157 4.56 13.90 -0.70
C PRO A 157 5.06 12.68 0.08
N SER A 158 5.87 11.81 -0.54
CA SER A 158 6.45 10.63 0.12
C SER A 158 7.56 10.99 1.07
N MET A 159 8.40 11.95 0.68
CA MET A 159 9.39 12.54 1.57
C MET A 159 8.72 13.29 2.73
N ALA A 160 7.64 14.03 2.46
CA ALA A 160 6.84 14.70 3.48
C ALA A 160 6.34 13.73 4.56
N LEU A 161 5.69 12.65 4.13
CA LEU A 161 5.12 11.65 5.02
C LEU A 161 6.22 10.92 5.79
N LYS A 162 7.36 10.64 5.16
CA LYS A 162 8.52 10.02 5.81
C LYS A 162 9.09 10.92 6.90
N GLN A 163 9.39 12.18 6.60
CA GLN A 163 9.92 13.13 7.59
C GLN A 163 8.94 13.38 8.72
N PHE A 164 7.64 13.49 8.40
CA PHE A 164 6.58 13.57 9.40
C PHE A 164 6.61 12.33 10.32
N ALA A 165 6.62 11.14 9.74
CA ALA A 165 6.62 9.90 10.51
C ALA A 165 7.89 9.76 11.36
N GLU A 166 9.05 10.20 10.87
CA GLU A 166 10.30 10.23 11.64
C GLU A 166 10.22 11.22 12.81
N GLY A 167 9.79 12.46 12.55
CA GLY A 167 9.66 13.52 13.55
C GLY A 167 8.71 13.18 14.71
N PHE A 168 7.62 12.48 14.41
CA PHE A 168 6.65 12.03 15.42
C PHE A 168 6.84 10.57 15.88
N ASN A 169 7.94 9.91 15.50
CA ASN A 169 8.23 8.51 15.83
C ASN A 169 7.08 7.54 15.50
N LEU A 170 6.54 7.65 14.29
CA LEU A 170 5.45 6.87 13.76
C LEU A 170 5.95 5.77 12.81
N GLN A 171 5.11 4.74 12.63
CA GLN A 171 5.16 3.81 11.51
C GLN A 171 3.94 4.05 10.64
N TYR A 172 4.11 4.03 9.32
CA TYR A 172 3.00 4.05 8.39
C TYR A 172 3.06 2.87 7.43
N ARG A 173 1.90 2.44 6.92
CA ARG A 173 1.79 1.40 5.92
C ARG A 173 0.56 1.59 5.05
N TRP A 174 0.72 1.29 3.75
CA TRP A 174 -0.34 1.16 2.78
C TRP A 174 -0.72 -0.32 2.62
N ILE A 175 -2.01 -0.63 2.71
CA ILE A 175 -2.54 -2.00 2.62
C ILE A 175 -3.66 -2.04 1.58
N PRO A 176 -3.37 -2.40 0.32
CA PRO A 176 -4.41 -2.49 -0.71
C PRO A 176 -5.38 -3.62 -0.41
N ALA A 177 -6.66 -3.41 -0.75
CA ALA A 177 -7.64 -4.49 -0.73
C ALA A 177 -7.41 -5.45 -1.91
N LYS A 178 -8.03 -6.64 -1.84
CA LYS A 178 -7.96 -7.63 -2.92
C LYS A 178 -8.46 -7.00 -4.23
N GLY A 179 -7.64 -7.06 -5.28
CA GLY A 179 -7.94 -6.48 -6.59
C GLY A 179 -7.51 -5.03 -6.77
N TYR A 180 -6.91 -4.42 -5.74
CA TYR A 180 -6.39 -3.06 -5.79
C TYR A 180 -4.86 -3.05 -5.63
N GLU A 181 -4.25 -1.92 -5.99
CA GLU A 181 -2.87 -1.57 -5.75
C GLU A 181 -2.74 -0.08 -5.41
N LEU A 182 -1.63 0.30 -4.78
CA LEU A 182 -1.34 1.72 -4.55
C LEU A 182 -0.92 2.34 -5.89
N ALA A 183 -1.54 3.45 -6.26
CA ALA A 183 -1.18 4.15 -7.48
C ALA A 183 0.28 4.63 -7.47
N ASP A 184 0.89 4.60 -8.65
CA ASP A 184 2.27 5.06 -8.86
C ASP A 184 2.38 6.56 -8.60
N GLU A 185 3.38 6.97 -7.81
CA GLU A 185 3.63 8.35 -7.45
C GLU A 185 3.84 9.24 -8.68
N THR A 186 4.41 8.69 -9.76
CA THR A 186 4.75 9.41 -10.99
C THR A 186 3.53 9.81 -11.84
N LYS A 187 2.35 9.24 -11.56
CA LYS A 187 1.13 9.45 -12.37
C LYS A 187 0.17 10.46 -11.78
N GLY A 188 0.61 11.27 -10.81
CA GLY A 188 -0.21 12.30 -10.17
C GLY A 188 -1.33 11.78 -9.25
N ASN A 189 -1.55 10.47 -9.19
CA ASN A 189 -2.54 9.80 -8.34
C ASN A 189 -1.93 9.34 -7.00
N LEU A 190 -1.01 10.13 -6.47
CA LEU A 190 -0.29 9.88 -5.23
C LEU A 190 -1.24 9.52 -4.09
N TRP A 191 -1.07 8.33 -3.50
CA TRP A 191 -1.76 7.86 -2.28
C TRP A 191 -3.23 7.44 -2.43
N SER A 192 -3.64 7.09 -3.64
CA SER A 192 -4.94 6.46 -3.89
C SER A 192 -4.78 4.97 -4.20
N PHE A 193 -5.78 4.17 -3.82
CA PHE A 193 -5.88 2.79 -4.24
C PHE A 193 -6.62 2.70 -5.58
N VAL A 194 -5.97 2.12 -6.59
CA VAL A 194 -6.56 1.92 -7.92
C VAL A 194 -6.83 0.44 -8.16
N LYS A 195 -7.85 0.13 -8.96
CA LYS A 195 -8.06 -1.26 -9.41
C LYS A 195 -6.83 -1.71 -10.16
N ARG A 196 -6.31 -2.89 -9.82
CA ARG A 196 -5.19 -3.49 -10.53
C ARG A 196 -5.62 -3.73 -11.97
N ASN A 197 -4.92 -3.14 -12.93
CA ASN A 197 -5.16 -3.44 -14.34
C ASN A 197 -4.92 -4.94 -14.56
N SER A 198 -5.99 -5.68 -14.84
CA SER A 198 -5.94 -7.11 -15.14
C SER A 198 -5.05 -7.42 -16.35
N GLU A 199 -4.98 -6.50 -17.31
CA GLU A 199 -4.11 -6.60 -18.49
C GLU A 199 -2.61 -6.59 -18.13
N GLY A 200 -2.18 -5.73 -17.20
CA GLY A 200 -0.77 -5.67 -16.79
C GLY A 200 -0.32 -6.89 -15.96
N ALA A 201 -1.24 -7.49 -15.21
CA ALA A 201 -0.98 -8.75 -14.50
C ALA A 201 -0.88 -9.93 -15.47
N LEU A 202 -1.74 -9.96 -16.49
CA LEU A 202 -1.69 -10.95 -17.57
C LEU A 202 -0.40 -10.79 -18.39
N GLU A 203 0.00 -9.57 -18.74
CA GLU A 203 1.25 -9.29 -19.46
C GLU A 203 2.50 -9.70 -18.68
N LYS A 204 2.56 -9.42 -17.36
CA LYS A 204 3.68 -9.89 -16.52
C LYS A 204 3.72 -11.41 -16.45
N GLY A 205 2.58 -12.08 -16.36
CA GLY A 205 2.46 -13.54 -16.44
C GLY A 205 2.94 -14.08 -17.80
N LEU A 206 2.53 -13.45 -18.90
CA LEU A 206 2.96 -13.79 -20.26
C LEU A 206 4.44 -13.53 -20.49
N GLN A 207 5.02 -12.48 -19.92
CA GLN A 207 6.46 -12.23 -20.02
C GLN A 207 7.27 -13.31 -19.29
N GLY A 208 6.82 -13.74 -18.11
CA GLY A 208 7.42 -14.87 -17.39
C GLY A 208 7.32 -16.17 -18.21
N ALA A 209 6.14 -16.45 -18.76
CA ALA A 209 5.92 -17.64 -19.60
C ALA A 209 6.77 -17.62 -20.89
N LYS A 210 6.91 -16.47 -21.55
CA LYS A 210 7.77 -16.30 -22.74
C LYS A 210 9.25 -16.54 -22.41
N GLN A 211 9.75 -16.05 -21.28
CA GLN A 211 11.13 -16.30 -20.85
C GLN A 211 11.36 -17.79 -20.56
N ILE A 212 10.42 -18.45 -19.89
CA ILE A 212 10.49 -19.89 -19.61
C ILE A 212 10.47 -20.70 -20.91
N ALA A 213 9.60 -20.36 -21.86
CA ALA A 213 9.54 -21.04 -23.16
C ALA A 213 10.84 -20.89 -23.97
N ILE A 214 11.48 -19.71 -23.94
CA ILE A 214 12.79 -19.49 -24.57
C ILE A 214 13.88 -20.35 -23.92
N ILE A 215 13.90 -20.45 -22.58
CA ILE A 215 14.87 -21.28 -21.85
C ILE A 215 14.67 -22.76 -22.18
N ILE A 216 13.42 -23.25 -22.17
CA ILE A 216 13.10 -24.65 -22.52
C ILE A 216 13.49 -24.94 -23.97
N GLY A 217 13.16 -24.04 -24.91
CA GLY A 217 13.55 -24.17 -26.31
C GLY A 217 15.07 -24.18 -26.50
N PHE A 218 15.79 -23.37 -25.74
CA PHE A 218 17.26 -23.33 -25.77
C PHE A 218 17.88 -24.62 -25.22
N ILE A 219 17.39 -25.13 -24.09
CA ILE A 219 17.82 -26.41 -23.52
C ILE A 219 17.54 -27.54 -24.53
N GLY A 220 16.35 -27.59 -25.12
CA GLY A 220 16.00 -28.56 -26.16
C GLY A 220 16.94 -28.49 -27.37
N ALA A 221 17.26 -27.30 -27.86
CA ALA A 221 18.21 -27.12 -28.95
C ALA A 221 19.63 -27.63 -28.60
N LEU A 222 20.10 -27.40 -27.37
CA LEU A 222 21.39 -27.94 -26.91
C LEU A 222 21.41 -29.47 -26.86
N PHE A 223 20.30 -30.10 -26.48
CA PHE A 223 20.17 -31.56 -26.54
C PHE A 223 20.25 -32.10 -27.97
N PHE A 224 19.60 -31.43 -28.93
CA PHE A 224 19.68 -31.81 -30.35
C PHE A 224 21.05 -31.57 -30.98
N LEU A 225 21.79 -30.56 -30.52
CA LEU A 225 23.12 -30.21 -31.03
C LEU A 225 24.27 -31.01 -30.40
N SER A 226 24.01 -31.83 -29.37
CA SER A 226 25.04 -32.66 -28.72
C SER A 226 25.03 -34.09 -29.26
N PRO A 227 25.89 -34.45 -30.22
CA PRO A 227 25.93 -35.79 -30.82
C PRO A 227 26.30 -36.91 -29.83
N LYS A 228 26.83 -36.55 -28.64
CA LYS A 228 27.09 -37.50 -27.54
C LYS A 228 25.83 -37.90 -26.75
N ILE A 229 24.78 -37.07 -26.76
CA ILE A 229 23.57 -37.30 -25.95
C ILE A 229 22.45 -37.95 -26.77
N THR A 230 22.31 -37.61 -28.05
CA THR A 230 21.23 -38.14 -28.92
C THR A 230 21.55 -39.46 -29.61
N GLY A 231 22.73 -40.04 -29.36
CA GLY A 231 23.08 -41.37 -29.85
C GLY A 231 23.12 -41.46 -31.39
N HIS A 232 24.21 -40.99 -31.99
CA HIS A 232 24.78 -41.43 -33.29
C HIS A 232 23.87 -41.70 -34.52
N SER A 233 22.62 -41.23 -34.54
CA SER A 233 21.67 -41.52 -35.63
C SER A 233 21.48 -40.35 -36.60
N ILE A 234 21.89 -39.13 -36.21
CA ILE A 234 21.70 -37.90 -37.00
C ILE A 234 23.04 -37.27 -37.43
N GLY A 235 24.16 -37.73 -36.86
CA GLY A 235 25.49 -37.10 -36.97
C GLY A 235 26.07 -36.94 -38.38
N ASN A 236 25.62 -37.75 -39.36
CA ASN A 236 26.14 -37.68 -40.74
C ASN A 236 25.25 -36.89 -41.73
N ARG A 237 24.14 -36.28 -41.29
CA ARG A 237 23.24 -35.54 -42.21
C ARG A 237 23.16 -34.04 -41.95
N ILE A 238 23.68 -33.54 -40.83
CA ILE A 238 23.68 -32.10 -40.56
C ILE A 238 24.97 -31.52 -41.14
N ASN A 239 24.83 -30.77 -42.23
CA ASN A 239 25.95 -30.10 -42.86
C ASN A 239 26.60 -29.13 -41.85
N PRO A 240 27.94 -29.16 -41.64
CA PRO A 240 28.62 -28.23 -40.73
C PRO A 240 28.31 -26.75 -41.04
N THR A 241 27.98 -26.42 -42.28
CA THR A 241 27.49 -25.07 -42.66
C THR A 241 26.18 -24.71 -41.95
N THR A 242 25.25 -25.66 -41.79
CA THR A 242 23.98 -25.43 -41.08
C THR A 242 24.19 -25.16 -39.59
N ILE A 243 25.14 -25.87 -38.96
CA ILE A 243 25.52 -25.61 -37.57
C ILE A 243 26.11 -24.20 -37.43
N GLY A 244 27.02 -23.82 -38.34
CA GLY A 244 27.60 -22.48 -38.37
C GLY A 244 26.56 -21.37 -38.51
N ILE A 245 25.58 -21.54 -39.40
CA ILE A 245 24.48 -20.58 -39.59
C ILE A 245 23.64 -20.44 -38.32
N ILE A 246 23.28 -21.56 -37.68
CA ILE A 246 22.49 -21.55 -36.44
C ILE A 246 23.28 -20.85 -35.31
N THR A 247 24.57 -21.13 -35.17
CA THR A 247 25.42 -20.48 -34.16
C THR A 247 25.55 -18.98 -34.40
N ILE A 248 25.73 -18.54 -35.65
CA ILE A 248 25.80 -17.11 -35.99
C ILE A 248 24.48 -16.42 -35.67
N LEU A 249 23.35 -17.00 -36.09
CA LEU A 249 22.02 -16.45 -35.80
C LEU A 249 21.74 -16.37 -34.29
N PHE A 250 22.22 -17.36 -33.53
CA PHE A 250 22.12 -17.37 -32.08
C PHE A 250 22.92 -16.24 -31.42
N ILE A 251 24.18 -16.06 -31.81
CA ILE A 251 25.02 -14.96 -31.32
C ILE A 251 24.40 -13.61 -31.69
N LEU A 252 23.87 -13.48 -32.91
CA LEU A 252 23.19 -12.27 -33.37
C LEU A 252 21.96 -11.97 -32.50
N GLY A 253 21.15 -12.99 -32.20
CA GLY A 253 19.98 -12.90 -31.33
C GLY A 253 20.32 -12.46 -29.91
N LEU A 254 21.36 -13.05 -29.30
CA LEU A 254 21.86 -12.63 -27.99
C LEU A 254 22.36 -11.18 -27.99
N THR A 255 23.07 -10.80 -29.05
CA THR A 255 23.60 -9.43 -29.22
C THR A 255 22.46 -8.42 -29.32
N ILE A 256 21.45 -8.68 -30.16
CA ILE A 256 20.27 -7.82 -30.29
C ILE A 256 19.51 -7.72 -28.97
N PHE A 257 19.33 -8.85 -28.26
CA PHE A 257 18.67 -8.87 -26.96
C PHE A 257 19.42 -8.02 -25.92
N TYR A 258 20.75 -8.17 -25.85
CA TYR A 258 21.61 -7.40 -24.96
C TYR A 258 21.53 -5.88 -25.25
N LEU A 259 21.64 -5.50 -26.53
CA LEU A 259 21.54 -4.10 -26.96
C LEU A 259 20.17 -3.50 -26.63
N ARG A 260 19.08 -4.23 -26.86
CA ARG A 260 17.72 -3.79 -26.52
C ARG A 260 17.55 -3.58 -25.01
N LYS A 261 18.06 -4.50 -24.19
CA LYS A 261 18.03 -4.36 -22.72
C LYS A 261 18.79 -3.11 -22.28
N ARG A 262 19.98 -2.88 -22.83
CA ARG A 262 20.79 -1.69 -22.52
C ARG A 262 20.10 -0.39 -22.94
N TYR A 263 19.49 -0.37 -24.12
CA TYR A 263 18.70 0.78 -24.60
C TYR A 263 17.54 1.11 -23.66
N LEU A 264 16.77 0.10 -23.23
CA LEU A 264 15.65 0.30 -22.30
C LEU A 264 16.10 0.82 -20.93
N ILE A 265 17.25 0.36 -20.43
CA ILE A 265 17.84 0.87 -19.18
C ILE A 265 18.24 2.34 -19.35
N LYS A 266 18.93 2.69 -20.45
CA LYS A 266 19.33 4.08 -20.72
C LYS A 266 18.12 5.01 -20.81
N LYS A 267 17.07 4.60 -21.54
CA LYS A 267 15.82 5.36 -21.66
C LYS A 267 15.12 5.57 -20.30
N ARG A 268 15.15 4.59 -19.40
CA ARG A 268 14.63 4.75 -18.02
C ARG A 268 15.45 5.74 -17.19
N LEU A 269 16.77 5.75 -17.36
CA LEU A 269 17.65 6.70 -16.66
C LEU A 269 17.44 8.13 -17.15
N GLU A 270 17.25 8.33 -18.46
CA GLU A 270 16.97 9.66 -19.04
C GLU A 270 15.62 10.24 -18.58
N ILE A 271 14.62 9.40 -18.33
CA ILE A 271 13.32 9.83 -17.80
C ILE A 271 13.42 10.26 -16.33
N ASN A 272 14.32 9.66 -15.55
CA ASN A 272 14.48 9.97 -14.12
C ASN A 272 15.35 11.21 -13.83
N ILE A 273 15.96 11.82 -14.85
CA ILE A 273 16.81 13.03 -14.73
C ILE A 273 16.05 14.30 -15.13
N LYS A 274 14.82 14.19 -15.65
CA LYS A 274 13.92 15.32 -15.95
C LYS A 274 12.82 15.42 -14.91
#